data_AF-A0A821K6S1-F1
#
_entry.id   AF-A0A821K6S1-F1
#
_cell.length_a   1.000
_cell.length_b   1.000
_cell.length_c   1.000
_cell.angle_alpha   90.00
_cell.angle_beta   90.00
_cell.angle_gamma   90.00
#
_symmetry.space_group_name_H-M   'P 1'
#
loop_
_entity.id
_entity.type
_entity.pdbx_description
1 polymer ?
#
loop_
_entity_poly.entity_id
_entity_poly.type
_entity_poly.pdbx_seq_one_letter_code
_entity_poly.pdbx_strand_id
1 'polypeptide(L)' 'MIRSVWAIWKHKASSNDDPHHERCSIKYCGYLKSLEKGEEYDHNKHRLPLILVFFKSSAIF' A
#
# COMPACT_ATOMS: atom_id res chain seq x y z
N MET A 1 -0.69 -15.35 12.39
CA MET A 1 0.32 -14.32 12.06
C MET A 1 0.41 -13.99 10.55
N ILE A 2 -0.60 -14.33 9.73
CA ILE A 2 -0.57 -14.16 8.25
C ILE A 2 -1.30 -12.88 7.79
N ARG A 3 -2.28 -12.38 8.57
CA ARG A 3 -3.14 -11.24 8.19
C ARG A 3 -2.39 -9.91 8.10
N SER A 4 -1.35 -9.72 8.90
CA SER A 4 -0.55 -8.49 8.96
C SER A 4 0.34 -8.29 7.73
N VAL A 5 0.95 -9.36 7.19
CA VAL A 5 1.77 -9.27 5.97
C VAL A 5 0.92 -8.88 4.76
N TRP A 6 -0.25 -9.49 4.60
CA TRP A 6 -1.20 -9.14 3.54
C TRP A 6 -1.74 -7.72 3.66
N ALA A 7 -1.96 -7.23 4.88
CA ALA A 7 -2.39 -5.85 5.11
C ALA A 7 -1.30 -4.85 4.69
N ILE A 8 -0.04 -5.11 5.05
CA ILE A 8 1.10 -4.29 4.65
C ILE A 8 1.26 -4.31 3.12
N TRP A 9 1.16 -5.50 2.50
CA TRP A 9 1.27 -5.63 1.06
C TRP A 9 0.14 -4.88 0.32
N LYS A 10 -1.12 -5.03 0.73
CA LYS A 10 -2.25 -4.28 0.13
C LYS A 10 -2.05 -2.77 0.23
N HIS A 11 -1.60 -2.27 1.39
CA HIS A 11 -1.26 -0.85 1.53
C HIS A 11 -0.16 -0.38 0.58
N LYS A 12 0.84 -1.24 0.37
CA LYS A 12 1.97 -0.96 -0.53
C LYS A 12 1.65 -1.13 -2.01
N ALA A 13 0.62 -1.90 -2.35
CA ALA A 13 0.12 -2.05 -3.71
C ALA A 13 -0.84 -0.92 -4.11
N SER A 14 -1.47 -0.27 -3.13
CA SER A 14 -2.41 0.84 -3.33
C SER A 14 -1.82 1.96 -4.19
N SER A 15 -2.60 2.46 -5.14
CA SER A 15 -2.30 3.61 -5.98
C SER A 15 -3.42 4.65 -5.93
N ASN A 16 -3.27 5.76 -6.64
CA ASN A 16 -4.36 6.74 -6.76
C ASN A 16 -5.51 6.20 -7.62
N ASP A 17 -5.21 5.31 -8.57
CA ASP A 17 -6.20 4.68 -9.45
C ASP A 17 -6.93 3.51 -8.77
N ASP A 18 -6.27 2.84 -7.82
CA ASP A 18 -6.82 1.73 -7.03
C ASP A 18 -6.46 1.87 -5.54
N PRO A 19 -7.21 2.71 -4.79
CA PRO A 19 -6.97 2.93 -3.37
C PRO A 19 -7.55 1.81 -2.50
N HIS A 20 -6.71 1.14 -1.72
CA HIS A 20 -7.13 0.03 -0.86
C HIS A 20 -7.31 0.43 0.61
N HIS A 21 -8.56 0.73 1.03
CA HIS A 21 -8.87 1.16 2.41
C HIS A 21 -9.89 0.29 3.17
N GLU A 22 -10.37 -0.79 2.56
CA GLU A 22 -11.45 -1.66 3.09
C GLU A 22 -11.20 -2.24 4.48
N ARG A 23 -9.93 -2.32 4.92
CA ARG A 23 -9.52 -2.92 6.19
C ARG A 23 -8.58 -2.02 7.00
N CYS A 24 -8.65 -0.72 6.75
CA CYS A 24 -7.79 0.26 7.41
C CYS A 24 -8.42 0.81 8.68
N SER A 25 -7.59 1.02 9.70
CA SER A 25 -7.94 1.86 10.84
C SER A 25 -7.28 3.22 10.69
N ILE A 26 -8.00 4.27 11.06
CA ILE A 26 -7.52 5.66 10.99
C ILE A 26 -6.23 5.90 11.76
N LYS A 27 -5.99 5.12 12.82
CA LYS A 27 -4.77 5.19 13.63
C LYS A 27 -3.49 5.01 12.79
N TYR A 28 -3.56 4.24 11.71
CA TYR A 28 -2.40 3.85 10.89
C TYR A 28 -2.50 4.23 9.41
N CYS A 29 -3.68 4.63 8.92
CA CYS A 29 -3.88 4.96 7.51
C CYS A 29 -3.60 6.45 7.24
N GLY A 30 -2.58 6.75 6.42
CA GLY A 30 -2.24 8.11 6.03
C GLY A 30 -3.38 8.81 5.26
N TYR A 31 -4.03 8.08 4.35
CA TYR A 31 -5.18 8.59 3.58
C TYR A 31 -6.33 9.04 4.49
N LEU A 32 -6.77 8.19 5.43
CA LEU A 32 -7.87 8.54 6.33
C LEU A 32 -7.55 9.75 7.22
N LYS A 33 -6.29 9.88 7.65
CA LYS A 33 -5.81 11.06 8.39
C LYS A 33 -5.82 12.32 7.54
N SER A 34 -5.41 12.24 6.29
CA SER A 34 -5.48 13.37 5.35
C SER A 34 -6.92 13.75 5.05
N LEU A 35 -7.82 12.76 4.91
CA LEU A 35 -9.25 13.00 4.70
C LEU A 35 -9.90 13.74 5.88
N GLU A 36 -9.56 13.39 7.13
CA GLU A 36 -10.02 14.13 8.32
C GLU A 36 -9.53 15.58 8.33
N LYS A 37 -8.34 15.85 7.77
CA LYS A 37 -7.75 17.18 7.71
C LYS A 37 -8.17 17.99 6.48
N GLY A 38 -8.88 17.38 5.53
CA GLY A 38 -9.17 17.98 4.23
C GLY A 38 -7.93 18.14 3.33
N GLU A 39 -6.90 17.32 3.55
CA GLU A 39 -5.65 17.33 2.77
C GLU A 39 -5.72 16.30 1.64
N GLU A 40 -5.07 16.62 0.52
CA GLU A 40 -4.84 15.64 -0.55
C GLU A 40 -3.84 14.56 -0.09
N TYR A 41 -4.09 13.31 -0.52
CA TYR A 41 -3.22 12.19 -0.22
C TYR A 41 -2.82 11.45 -1.49
N ASP A 42 -1.51 11.42 -1.77
CA ASP A 42 -0.94 10.76 -2.93
C ASP A 42 -0.42 9.37 -2.56
N HIS A 43 -1.17 8.34 -2.94
CA HIS A 43 -0.83 6.94 -2.70
C HIS A 43 0.44 6.52 -3.46
N ASN A 44 0.74 7.15 -4.61
CA ASN A 44 1.91 6.81 -5.42
C ASN A 44 3.23 7.19 -4.73
N LYS A 45 3.24 8.10 -3.76
CA LYS A 45 4.43 8.39 -2.94
C LYS A 45 4.79 7.27 -1.97
N HIS A 46 3.84 6.41 -1.63
CA HIS A 46 3.99 5.41 -0.57
C HIS A 46 3.92 3.95 -1.06
N ARG A 47 3.59 3.75 -2.33
CA ARG A 47 3.56 2.44 -3.00
C ARG A 47 4.97 1.83 -3.11
N LEU A 48 5.03 0.50 -3.24
CA LEU A 48 6.27 -0.16 -3.64
C LEU A 48 6.62 0.21 -5.10
N PRO A 49 7.91 0.44 -5.40
CA PRO A 49 8.34 0.66 -6.77
C PRO A 49 8.07 -0.61 -7.60
N LEU A 50 7.36 -0.45 -8.72
CA LEU A 50 6.99 -1.54 -9.63
C LEU A 50 8.20 -2.36 -10.11
N ILE A 51 9.38 -1.75 -10.13
CA ILE A 51 10.65 -2.36 -10.60
C ILE A 51 11.17 -3.47 -9.68
N LEU A 52 10.82 -3.50 -8.39
CA LEU A 52 11.34 -4.52 -7.45
C LEU A 52 10.56 -5.84 -7.45
N VAL A 53 9.46 -5.96 -8.19
CA VAL A 53 8.65 -7.20 -8.23
C VAL A 53 9.14 -8.19 -9.29
N PHE A 54 9.99 -7.77 -10.24
CA PHE A 54 10.46 -8.60 -11.36
C PHE A 54 11.78 -9.37 -11.12
N PHE A 55 12.54 -9.11 -10.05
CA PHE A 55 13.84 -9.76 -9.82
C PHE A 55 13.84 -10.72 -8.62
N LYS A 56 13.01 -11.77 -8.67
CA LYS A 56 13.30 -13.04 -7.98
C LYS A 56 12.52 -14.22 -8.55
N SER A 57 12.62 -14.45 -9.85
CA SER A 57 12.15 -15.69 -10.47
C SER A 57 13.11 -16.15 -11.57
N SER A 58 14.39 -16.30 -11.23
CA SER A 58 15.40 -16.94 -12.09
C SER A 58 16.56 -17.43 -11.22
N ALA A 59 16.31 -18.44 -10.38
CA ALA A 59 17.36 -19.26 -9.76
C ALA A 59 16.72 -20.54 -9.21
N ILE A 60 16.44 -21.49 -10.11
CA ILE A 60 16.58 -22.95 -9.93
C ILE A 60 16.62 -23.50 -11.36
N PHE A 61 17.83 -23.79 -11.84
CA PHE A 61 18.17 -24.88 -12.74
C PHE A 61 19.55 -25.39 -12.30
#